data_AF-A0A835M3U6-F1
#
_entry.id   AF-A0A835M3U6-F1
#
_cell.length_a   1.000
_cell.length_b   1.000
_cell.length_c   1.000
_cell.angle_alpha   90.00
_cell.angle_beta   90.00
_cell.angle_gamma   90.00
#
_symmetry.space_group_name_H-M   'P 1'
#
loop_
_entity.id
_entity.type
_entity.pdbx_description
1 polymer ?
#
loop_
_entity_poly.entity_id
_entity_poly.type
_entity_poly.pdbx_seq_one_letter_code
_entity_poly.pdbx_strand_id
1 'polypeptide(L)'
;MLLNEKRRDLGFDIAARRHPHMTFLGNPGTVTEVQRTDLVAEYIGQTGPKTRKKISEAEGGILFVDEAYRLMLPVPKATNNDFGLEALEEIMSVMDRGNIVVIFAGYSEPMKRVISSNEGFSRRVTKSFVFDDLSNEELAQIVHVKMNKQTAECGQPFVWVQVA
;
A
#
# COMPACT_ATOMS: atom_id res chain seq x y z
N MET A 1 -20.87 12.30 15.04
CA MET A 1 -20.81 13.51 15.90
C MET A 1 -20.26 13.18 17.29
N LEU A 2 -20.78 12.15 17.97
CA LEU A 2 -20.35 11.69 19.31
C LEU A 2 -18.86 11.27 19.46
N LEU A 3 -18.18 10.92 18.37
CA LEU A 3 -16.76 10.53 18.41
C LEU A 3 -15.80 11.73 18.57
N ASN A 4 -16.24 12.94 18.22
CA ASN A 4 -15.40 14.13 18.19
C ASN A 4 -15.37 14.89 19.52
N GLU A 5 -16.37 14.71 20.37
CA GLU A 5 -16.43 15.33 21.70
C GLU A 5 -15.50 14.59 22.66
N LYS A 6 -15.62 13.26 22.74
CA LYS A 6 -14.79 12.40 23.59
C LYS A 6 -13.28 12.45 23.29
N ARG A 7 -12.91 12.97 22.12
CA ARG A 7 -11.51 13.11 21.65
C ARG A 7 -10.92 14.49 21.95
N ARG A 8 -11.77 15.53 22.07
CA ARG A 8 -11.35 16.87 22.52
C ARG A 8 -11.05 16.89 24.03
N ASP A 9 -11.80 16.10 24.80
CA ASP A 9 -11.57 15.94 26.25
C ASP A 9 -10.20 15.28 26.57
N LEU A 10 -9.57 14.62 25.60
CA LEU A 10 -8.24 14.01 25.73
C LEU A 10 -7.09 14.94 25.32
N GLY A 11 -7.34 16.24 25.08
CA GLY A 11 -6.30 17.25 24.85
C GLY A 11 -5.59 17.16 23.49
N PHE A 12 -6.11 16.39 22.54
CA PHE A 12 -5.58 16.35 21.18
C PHE A 12 -6.18 17.47 20.34
N ASP A 13 -5.38 18.52 20.08
CA ASP A 13 -5.74 19.61 19.17
C ASP A 13 -5.51 19.15 17.71
N ILE A 14 -6.41 18.29 17.22
CA ILE A 14 -6.36 17.84 15.83
C ILE A 14 -6.94 18.96 14.97
N ALA A 15 -6.05 19.67 14.27
CA ALA A 15 -6.42 20.66 13.25
C ALA A 15 -7.55 20.09 12.37
N ALA A 16 -8.58 20.92 12.12
CA ALA A 16 -9.79 20.56 11.40
C ALA A 16 -9.45 19.63 10.23
N ARG A 17 -10.02 18.42 10.25
CA ARG A 17 -9.81 17.37 9.25
C ARG A 17 -9.97 18.03 7.87
N ARG A 18 -8.85 18.34 7.20
CA ARG A 18 -8.89 18.89 5.85
C ARG A 18 -9.71 17.89 5.05
N HIS A 19 -10.74 18.38 4.34
CA HIS A 19 -11.52 17.53 3.46
C HIS A 19 -10.54 16.66 2.66
N PRO A 20 -10.70 15.32 2.66
CA PRO A 20 -9.83 14.48 1.86
C PRO A 20 -9.91 15.02 0.44
N HIS A 21 -8.78 15.53 -0.05
CA HIS A 21 -8.66 16.09 -1.40
C HIS A 21 -8.99 15.05 -2.48
N MET A 22 -9.05 13.78 -2.08
CA MET A 22 -9.56 12.66 -2.86
C MET A 22 -10.91 12.25 -2.25
N THR A 23 -12.00 12.81 -2.79
CA THR A 23 -13.34 12.28 -2.52
C THR A 23 -13.44 10.93 -3.22
N PHE A 24 -13.46 9.86 -2.44
CA PHE A 24 -13.68 8.49 -2.91
C PHE A 24 -15.08 8.40 -3.52
N LEU A 25 -15.14 8.23 -4.85
CA LEU A 25 -16.39 8.03 -5.60
C LEU A 25 -16.67 6.54 -5.91
N GLY A 26 -15.84 5.62 -5.40
CA GLY A 26 -16.00 4.17 -5.53
C GLY A 26 -16.66 3.51 -4.31
N ASN A 27 -16.95 2.22 -4.42
CA ASN A 27 -17.59 1.44 -3.36
C ASN A 27 -16.71 1.48 -2.09
N PRO A 28 -17.21 2.00 -0.95
CA PRO A 28 -16.40 2.13 0.25
C PRO A 28 -16.10 0.74 0.82
N GLY A 29 -14.91 0.17 0.55
CA GLY A 29 -14.40 -0.94 1.36
C GLY A 29 -13.59 -2.03 0.68
N THR A 30 -13.43 -2.05 -0.65
CA THR A 30 -12.64 -3.10 -1.31
C THR A 30 -11.21 -2.63 -1.57
N VAL A 31 -10.31 -3.03 -0.67
CA VAL A 31 -8.86 -2.95 -0.87
C VAL A 31 -8.36 -4.36 -1.13
N THR A 32 -7.82 -4.57 -2.31
CA THR A 32 -7.17 -5.83 -2.66
C THR A 32 -5.66 -5.62 -2.56
N GLU A 33 -5.08 -6.14 -1.50
CA GLU A 33 -3.64 -6.16 -1.29
C GLU A 33 -3.01 -7.31 -2.08
N VAL A 34 -1.92 -7.02 -2.79
CA VAL A 34 -1.19 -7.98 -3.62
C VAL A 34 0.31 -7.75 -3.52
N GLN A 35 1.06 -8.85 -3.58
CA GLN A 35 2.52 -8.86 -3.69
C GLN A 35 2.96 -9.59 -4.97
N ARG A 36 4.27 -9.64 -5.24
CA ARG A 36 4.83 -10.36 -6.42
C ARG A 36 4.31 -11.80 -6.51
N THR A 37 4.23 -12.51 -5.39
CA THR A 37 3.76 -13.90 -5.31
C THR A 37 2.32 -14.08 -5.78
N ASP A 38 1.47 -13.06 -5.63
CA ASP A 38 0.07 -13.09 -6.01
C ASP A 38 -0.16 -12.77 -7.48
N LEU A 39 0.79 -12.07 -8.10
CA LEU A 39 0.67 -11.59 -9.48
C LEU A 39 1.47 -12.47 -10.45
N VAL A 40 2.67 -12.87 -10.05
CA VAL A 40 3.62 -13.62 -10.89
C VAL A 40 3.41 -15.12 -10.72
N ALA A 41 3.31 -15.84 -11.83
CA ALA A 41 3.23 -17.29 -11.85
C ALA A 41 4.61 -17.94 -12.06
N GLU A 42 4.71 -19.24 -11.80
CA GLU A 42 5.95 -20.01 -11.97
C GLU A 42 6.21 -20.43 -13.43
N TYR A 43 5.16 -20.44 -14.25
CA TYR A 43 5.21 -20.93 -15.63
C TYR A 43 4.84 -19.85 -16.65
N ILE A 44 5.45 -19.94 -17.83
CA ILE A 44 5.24 -19.02 -18.96
C ILE A 44 3.75 -18.96 -19.33
N GLY A 45 3.24 -17.73 -19.54
CA GLY A 45 1.88 -17.46 -19.99
C GLY A 45 0.80 -17.54 -18.90
N GLN A 46 1.16 -17.86 -17.65
CA GLN A 46 0.21 -17.89 -16.53
C GLN A 46 0.15 -16.57 -15.76
N THR A 47 1.16 -15.72 -15.88
CA THR A 47 1.26 -14.45 -15.13
C THR A 47 0.19 -13.45 -15.54
N GLY A 48 -0.04 -13.24 -16.85
CA GLY A 48 -1.10 -12.36 -17.33
C GLY A 48 -2.48 -12.73 -16.79
N PRO A 49 -2.98 -13.98 -16.97
CA PRO A 49 -4.25 -14.41 -16.40
C PRO A 49 -4.33 -14.27 -14.87
N LYS A 50 -3.26 -14.63 -14.16
CA LYS A 50 -3.18 -14.54 -12.69
C LYS A 50 -3.30 -13.08 -12.22
N THR A 51 -2.59 -12.18 -12.87
CA THR A 51 -2.63 -10.74 -12.60
C THR A 51 -3.99 -10.14 -12.92
N ARG A 52 -4.58 -10.46 -14.08
CA ARG A 52 -5.92 -9.97 -14.46
C ARG A 52 -7.01 -10.40 -13.48
N LYS A 53 -6.91 -11.61 -12.93
CA LYS A 53 -7.83 -12.07 -11.89
C LYS A 53 -7.79 -11.17 -10.65
N LYS A 54 -6.58 -10.85 -10.17
CA LYS A 54 -6.39 -9.94 -9.03
C LYS A 54 -6.84 -8.51 -9.31
N ILE A 55 -6.64 -8.03 -10.53
CA ILE A 55 -7.15 -6.73 -10.97
C ILE A 55 -8.69 -6.71 -10.96
N SER A 56 -9.34 -7.77 -11.47
CA SER A 56 -10.79 -7.87 -11.48
C SER A 56 -11.39 -7.91 -10.07
N GLU A 57 -10.72 -8.58 -9.11
CA GLU A 57 -11.08 -8.55 -7.69
C GLU A 57 -11.05 -7.13 -7.09
N ALA A 58 -10.29 -6.20 -7.70
CA ALA A 58 -10.09 -4.83 -7.25
C ALA A 58 -10.86 -3.79 -8.08
N GLU A 59 -11.65 -4.20 -9.07
CA GLU A 59 -12.45 -3.29 -9.90
C GLU A 59 -13.42 -2.45 -9.05
N GLY A 60 -13.49 -1.16 -9.34
CA GLY A 60 -14.32 -0.21 -8.58
C GLY A 60 -13.78 0.16 -7.19
N GLY A 61 -12.59 -0.35 -6.82
CA GLY A 61 -11.93 -0.12 -5.54
C GLY A 61 -10.44 0.22 -5.68
N ILE A 62 -9.63 -0.32 -4.76
CA ILE A 62 -8.18 -0.10 -4.69
C ILE A 62 -7.42 -1.40 -4.91
N LEU A 63 -6.46 -1.39 -5.84
CA LEU A 63 -5.38 -2.39 -5.90
C LEU A 63 -4.16 -1.85 -5.16
N PHE A 64 -3.83 -2.43 -4.01
CA PHE A 64 -2.65 -2.06 -3.23
C PHE A 64 -1.52 -3.03 -3.52
N VAL A 65 -0.51 -2.57 -4.24
CA VAL A 65 0.66 -3.36 -4.64
C VAL A 65 1.79 -3.10 -3.66
N ASP A 66 1.99 -4.04 -2.74
CA ASP A 66 3.08 -3.97 -1.76
C ASP A 66 4.40 -4.44 -2.36
N GLU A 67 5.49 -3.82 -1.90
CA GLU A 67 6.85 -3.98 -2.41
C GLU A 67 6.91 -3.98 -3.95
N ALA A 68 6.23 -3.01 -4.59
CA ALA A 68 6.03 -2.97 -6.03
C ALA A 68 7.33 -3.02 -6.86
N TYR A 69 8.44 -2.52 -6.29
CA TYR A 69 9.75 -2.61 -6.91
C TYR A 69 10.20 -4.06 -7.16
N ARG A 70 9.64 -5.05 -6.48
CA ARG A 70 9.92 -6.47 -6.72
C ARG A 70 9.35 -6.97 -8.03
N LEU A 71 8.34 -6.31 -8.61
CA LEU A 71 7.85 -6.63 -9.95
C LEU A 71 8.82 -6.17 -11.04
N MET A 72 9.62 -5.14 -10.74
CA MET A 72 10.62 -4.57 -11.63
C MET A 72 12.02 -4.80 -11.06
N LEU A 73 12.50 -6.04 -11.17
CA LEU A 73 13.86 -6.34 -10.78
C LEU A 73 14.83 -5.71 -11.79
N PRO A 74 15.86 -4.98 -11.36
CA PRO A 74 16.94 -4.52 -12.24
C PRO A 74 17.84 -5.70 -12.58
N VAL A 75 17.31 -6.70 -13.30
CA VAL A 75 18.11 -7.83 -13.79
C VAL A 75 18.64 -7.46 -15.18
N PRO A 76 19.94 -7.69 -15.47
CA PRO A 76 20.43 -7.63 -16.83
C PRO A 76 19.59 -8.55 -17.71
N LYS A 77 19.26 -8.10 -18.93
CA LYS A 77 18.46 -8.77 -19.98
C LYS A 77 18.89 -10.20 -20.38
N ALA A 78 19.80 -10.85 -19.65
CA ALA A 78 20.34 -12.16 -19.94
C ALA A 78 19.44 -13.33 -19.50
N THR A 79 18.51 -13.11 -18.57
CA THR A 79 17.51 -14.14 -18.18
C THR A 79 16.15 -13.77 -18.73
N ASN A 80 15.78 -14.39 -19.86
CA ASN A 80 14.55 -14.21 -20.65
C ASN A 80 13.22 -14.51 -19.91
N ASN A 81 13.18 -14.54 -18.58
CA ASN A 81 12.05 -15.04 -17.78
C ASN A 81 11.63 -14.12 -16.61
N ASP A 82 11.79 -12.79 -16.71
CA ASP A 82 11.17 -11.93 -15.68
C ASP A 82 9.70 -11.68 -15.97
N PHE A 83 8.87 -12.61 -15.52
CA PHE A 83 7.42 -12.52 -15.54
C PHE A 83 6.88 -11.36 -14.69
N GLY A 84 7.71 -10.71 -13.86
CA GLY A 84 7.32 -9.52 -13.11
C GLY A 84 6.96 -8.34 -14.02
N LEU A 85 7.65 -8.20 -15.15
CA LEU A 85 7.35 -7.15 -16.13
C LEU A 85 5.99 -7.35 -16.79
N GLU A 86 5.65 -8.61 -17.13
CA GLU A 86 4.33 -8.97 -17.68
C GLU A 86 3.20 -8.60 -16.70
N ALA A 87 3.35 -8.92 -15.41
CA ALA A 87 2.37 -8.54 -14.39
C ALA A 87 2.21 -7.02 -14.29
N LEU A 88 3.31 -6.27 -14.34
CA LEU A 88 3.27 -4.82 -14.30
C LEU A 88 2.54 -4.25 -15.53
N GLU A 89 2.83 -4.74 -16.73
CA GLU A 89 2.20 -4.26 -17.97
C GLU A 89 0.68 -4.43 -17.92
N GLU A 90 0.19 -5.55 -17.38
CA GLU A 90 -1.24 -5.77 -17.15
C GLU A 90 -1.83 -4.76 -16.16
N ILE A 91 -1.13 -4.45 -15.06
CA ILE A 91 -1.57 -3.41 -14.10
C ILE A 91 -1.60 -2.04 -14.78
N MET A 92 -0.57 -1.68 -15.55
CA MET A 92 -0.51 -0.41 -16.26
C MET A 92 -1.64 -0.27 -17.29
N SER A 93 -2.05 -1.37 -17.92
CA SER A 93 -3.14 -1.38 -18.90
C SER A 93 -4.50 -0.98 -18.31
N VAL A 94 -4.72 -1.21 -17.01
CA VAL A 94 -5.97 -0.87 -16.33
C VAL A 94 -5.93 0.50 -15.66
N MET A 95 -4.74 1.03 -15.35
CA MET A 95 -4.59 2.40 -14.88
C MET A 95 -5.15 3.41 -15.89
N ASP A 96 -5.00 3.13 -17.19
CA ASP A 96 -5.50 4.01 -18.26
C ASP A 96 -7.04 3.98 -18.39
N ARG A 97 -7.72 2.95 -17.86
CA ARG A 97 -9.18 2.76 -17.97
C ARG A 97 -9.98 3.57 -16.96
N GLY A 98 -9.35 3.99 -15.85
CA GLY A 98 -9.96 4.86 -14.82
C GLY A 98 -10.97 4.19 -13.88
N ASN A 99 -11.18 2.88 -13.96
CA ASN A 99 -12.15 2.14 -13.12
C ASN A 99 -11.57 1.60 -11.81
N ILE A 100 -10.29 1.85 -11.55
CA ILE A 100 -9.55 1.32 -10.41
C ILE A 100 -8.49 2.32 -9.95
N VAL A 101 -8.30 2.43 -8.64
CA VAL A 101 -7.18 3.18 -8.07
C VAL A 101 -6.07 2.19 -7.74
N VAL A 102 -4.87 2.42 -8.28
CA VAL A 102 -3.70 1.58 -8.00
C VAL A 102 -2.75 2.35 -7.08
N ILE A 103 -2.39 1.75 -5.95
CA ILE A 103 -1.42 2.29 -4.99
C ILE A 103 -0.20 1.39 -5.01
N PHE A 104 0.97 1.94 -5.35
CA PHE A 104 2.25 1.25 -5.27
C PHE A 104 2.95 1.62 -3.97
N ALA A 105 3.30 0.62 -3.17
CA ALA A 105 4.04 0.78 -1.93
C ALA A 105 5.42 0.11 -2.00
N GLY A 106 6.36 0.61 -1.20
CA GLY A 106 7.70 0.07 -1.08
C GLY A 106 8.72 1.11 -0.61
N TYR A 107 9.95 0.66 -0.40
CA TYR A 107 11.05 1.54 0.01
C TYR A 107 11.33 2.63 -1.03
N SER A 108 11.60 3.85 -0.54
CA SER A 108 11.83 5.06 -1.34
C SER A 108 12.89 4.87 -2.44
N GLU A 109 14.07 4.36 -2.08
CA GLU A 109 15.19 4.22 -3.01
C GLU A 109 14.95 3.20 -4.14
N PRO A 110 14.51 1.95 -3.85
CA PRO A 110 14.08 1.01 -4.90
C PRO A 110 12.96 1.56 -5.79
N MET A 111 11.95 2.22 -5.20
CA MET A 111 10.84 2.79 -5.97
C MET A 111 11.28 3.88 -6.93
N LYS A 112 12.17 4.79 -6.51
CA LYS A 112 12.74 5.82 -7.38
C LYS A 112 13.46 5.21 -8.58
N ARG A 113 14.29 4.18 -8.35
CA ARG A 113 15.00 3.47 -9.43
C ARG A 113 14.03 2.88 -10.44
N VAL A 114 13.00 2.22 -9.94
CA VAL A 114 11.95 1.58 -10.76
C VAL A 114 11.12 2.59 -11.56
N ILE A 115 10.77 3.72 -10.94
CA ILE A 115 10.09 4.82 -11.64
C ILE A 115 10.98 5.42 -12.73
N SER A 116 12.27 5.59 -12.47
CA SER A 116 13.20 6.16 -13.45
C SER A 116 13.55 5.22 -14.60
N SER A 117 13.48 3.91 -14.40
CA SER A 117 13.88 2.91 -15.41
C SER A 117 12.78 2.63 -16.44
N ASN A 118 11.50 2.88 -16.11
CA ASN A 118 10.37 2.64 -16.98
C ASN A 118 9.59 3.94 -17.23
N GLU A 119 9.79 4.54 -18.41
CA GLU A 119 9.06 5.76 -18.82
C GLU A 119 7.54 5.59 -18.79
N GLY A 120 7.04 4.41 -19.17
CA GLY A 120 5.61 4.11 -19.20
C GLY A 120 4.99 4.11 -17.79
N PHE A 121 5.73 3.60 -16.81
CA PHE A 121 5.34 3.62 -15.41
C PHE A 121 5.41 5.05 -14.84
N SER A 122 6.51 5.75 -15.12
CA SER A 122 6.73 7.14 -14.67
C SER A 122 5.62 8.09 -15.08
N ARG A 123 5.13 7.99 -16.34
CA ARG A 123 4.04 8.85 -16.85
C ARG A 123 2.70 8.62 -16.17
N ARG A 124 2.45 7.44 -15.59
CA ARG A 124 1.17 7.07 -14.97
C ARG A 124 1.14 7.34 -13.47
N VAL A 125 2.30 7.35 -12.81
CA VAL A 125 2.42 7.70 -11.39
C VAL A 125 2.23 9.21 -11.23
N THR A 126 0.99 9.61 -10.97
CA THR A 126 0.59 11.04 -10.92
C THR A 126 0.87 11.70 -9.56
N LYS A 127 0.87 10.91 -8.48
CA LYS A 127 1.07 11.37 -7.10
C LYS A 127 2.01 10.42 -6.37
N SER A 128 3.02 11.00 -5.71
CA SER A 128 3.95 10.29 -4.85
C SER A 128 3.85 10.86 -3.44
N PHE A 129 3.73 9.98 -2.44
CA PHE A 129 3.79 10.33 -1.04
C PHE A 129 5.05 9.70 -0.44
N VAL A 130 5.89 10.51 0.21
CA VAL A 130 7.06 10.03 0.94
C VAL A 130 6.69 10.08 2.42
N PHE A 131 6.88 8.95 3.10
CA PHE A 131 6.73 8.85 4.54
C PHE A 131 8.13 8.84 5.13
N ASP A 132 8.44 9.84 5.93
CA ASP A 132 9.71 9.94 6.65
C ASP A 132 9.69 9.04 7.89
N ASP A 133 10.88 8.68 8.37
CA ASP A 133 11.02 7.95 9.62
C ASP A 133 10.50 8.79 10.78
N LEU A 134 9.81 8.12 11.71
CA LEU A 134 9.28 8.76 12.90
C LEU A 134 10.42 9.20 13.82
N SER A 135 10.32 10.41 14.36
CA SER A 135 11.25 10.87 15.39
C SER A 135 11.09 10.07 16.69
N ASN A 136 12.10 10.08 17.55
CA ASN A 136 12.02 9.43 18.86
C ASN A 136 10.84 9.98 19.69
N GLU A 137 10.56 11.27 19.57
CA GLU A 137 9.45 11.95 20.23
C GLU A 137 8.10 11.47 19.69
N GLU A 138 7.96 11.35 18.36
CA GLU A 138 6.74 10.83 17.73
C GLU A 138 6.51 9.36 18.08
N LEU A 139 7.57 8.54 18.11
CA LEU A 139 7.52 7.16 18.58
C LEU A 139 7.06 7.08 20.04
N ALA A 140 7.61 7.91 20.92
CA ALA A 140 7.22 7.97 22.33
C ALA A 140 5.73 8.35 22.49
N GLN A 141 5.24 9.30 21.68
CA GLN A 141 3.83 9.68 21.66
C GLN A 141 2.93 8.53 21.20
N ILE A 142 3.31 7.81 20.12
CA ILE A 142 2.54 6.66 19.63
C ILE A 142 2.47 5.56 20.68
N VAL A 143 3.58 5.26 21.36
CA VAL A 143 3.61 4.27 22.44
C VAL A 143 2.72 4.72 23.61
N HIS A 144 2.84 5.97 24.04
CA HIS A 144 2.02 6.52 25.12
C HIS A 144 0.51 6.41 24.81
N VAL A 145 0.11 6.75 23.58
CA VAL A 145 -1.29 6.62 23.13
C VAL A 145 -1.75 5.15 23.11
N LYS A 146 -0.90 4.22 22.64
CA LYS A 146 -1.21 2.78 22.65
C LYS A 146 -1.38 2.25 24.08
N MET A 147 -0.49 2.63 25.00
CA MET A 147 -0.53 2.20 26.40
C MET A 147 -1.77 2.73 27.13
N ASN A 148 -2.14 4.00 26.92
CA ASN A 148 -3.33 4.60 27.52
C ASN A 148 -4.64 4.00 26.99
N LYS A 149 -4.66 3.47 25.77
CA LYS A 149 -5.79 2.70 25.26
C LYS A 149 -5.89 1.31 25.87
N GLN A 150 -4.77 0.63 26.13
CA GLN A 150 -4.74 -0.71 26.71
C GLN A 150 -4.99 -0.73 28.22
N THR A 151 -4.72 0.36 28.95
CA THR A 151 -5.04 0.46 30.38
C THR A 151 -6.54 0.46 30.67
N ALA A 152 -7.41 0.67 29.67
CA ALA A 152 -8.85 0.49 29.80
C ALA A 152 -9.30 -0.99 29.74
N GLU A 153 -8.43 -1.91 29.33
CA GLU A 153 -8.73 -3.36 29.21
C GLU A 153 -7.76 -4.24 30.03
N CYS A 154 -6.79 -3.64 30.74
CA CYS A 154 -5.77 -4.38 31.48
C CYS A 154 -6.28 -4.87 32.84
N GLY A 155 -7.18 -5.85 32.81
CA GLY A 155 -7.58 -6.65 33.97
C GLY A 155 -7.10 -8.10 33.94
N GLN A 156 -6.25 -8.51 32.99
CA GLN A 156 -5.78 -9.90 32.87
C GLN A 156 -4.26 -9.93 32.60
N PRO A 157 -3.51 -10.86 33.22
CA PRO A 157 -2.05 -10.91 33.15
C PRO A 157 -1.56 -11.29 31.74
N PHE A 158 -0.51 -10.58 31.28
CA PHE A 158 0.15 -10.80 29.99
C PHE A 158 0.82 -12.18 29.94
N VAL A 159 0.47 -12.97 28.92
CA VAL A 159 1.18 -14.21 28.54
C VAL A 159 2.33 -13.84 27.61
N TRP A 160 3.54 -14.31 27.92
CA TRP A 160 4.73 -14.16 27.07
C TRP A 160 4.59 -15.06 25.84
N VAL A 161 4.57 -14.48 24.64
CA VAL A 161 4.81 -15.22 23.39
C VAL A 161 6.24 -14.96 22.97
N GLN A 162 7.07 -16.00 23.06
CA GLN A 162 8.42 -16.01 22.49
C GLN A 162 8.30 -16.30 20.99
N VAL A 163 8.76 -15.37 20.15
CA VAL A 163 8.87 -15.57 18.71
C VAL A 163 10.28 -16.09 18.42
N ALA A 164 10.36 -17.18 17.67
CA ALA A 164 11.60 -17.78 17.16
C ALA A 164 12.13 -17.02 15.94
#